data_AF-D2HXQ4-F1
#
_entry.id   AF-D2HXQ4-F1
#
_cell.length_a   1.000
_cell.length_b   1.000
_cell.length_c   1.000
_cell.angle_alpha   90.00
_cell.angle_beta   90.00
_cell.angle_gamma   90.00
#
_symmetry.space_group_name_H-M   'P 1'
#
loop_
_entity.id
_entity.type
_entity.pdbx_description
1 polymer ?
#
loop_
_entity_poly.entity_id
_entity_poly.type
_entity_poly.pdbx_seq_one_letter_code
_entity_poly.pdbx_strand_id
1 'polypeptide(L)'
;MAKEEPPSTSKDLKELQKKLSLLVASIQNNSKVVAFMKSPVGRYLDRHPFMALTVLLFIAMSAVPVGFFLLIVVLTSLAALVGVILLEGILL
;
A
#
# COMPACT_ATOMS: atom_id res chain seq x y z
N MET A 1 46.04 3.98 -13.91
CA MET A 1 45.02 3.79 -12.86
C MET A 1 43.67 3.81 -13.55
N ALA A 2 42.99 2.66 -13.63
CA ALA A 2 41.78 2.48 -14.42
C ALA A 2 40.61 3.28 -13.83
N LYS A 3 39.88 3.96 -14.71
CA LYS A 3 38.72 4.80 -14.43
C LYS A 3 37.61 3.94 -13.82
N GLU A 4 37.16 4.30 -12.62
CA GLU A 4 36.05 3.63 -11.96
C GLU A 4 34.75 3.83 -12.75
N GLU A 5 34.10 2.72 -13.09
CA GLU A 5 32.74 2.71 -13.63
C GLU A 5 31.73 2.77 -12.48
N PRO A 6 30.80 3.74 -12.48
CA PRO A 6 29.40 3.37 -12.27
C PRO A 6 28.43 4.21 -13.14
N PRO A 7 28.40 4.03 -14.48
CA PRO A 7 27.43 4.69 -15.35
C PRO A 7 26.14 3.89 -15.59
N SER A 8 26.03 2.64 -15.12
CA SER A 8 24.87 1.74 -15.35
C SER A 8 23.68 2.06 -14.45
N THR A 9 23.89 2.17 -13.13
CA THR A 9 22.82 2.44 -12.14
C THR A 9 22.08 3.75 -12.40
N SER A 10 22.78 4.80 -12.86
CA SER A 10 22.14 6.09 -13.20
C SER A 10 21.23 6.00 -14.44
N LYS A 11 21.52 5.10 -15.38
CA LYS A 11 20.69 4.87 -16.58
C LYS A 11 19.44 4.08 -16.22
N ASP A 12 19.57 3.03 -15.41
CA ASP A 12 18.44 2.22 -14.94
C ASP A 12 17.45 3.03 -14.09
N LEU A 13 17.96 3.90 -13.19
CA LEU A 13 17.11 4.80 -12.40
C LEU A 13 16.36 5.81 -13.28
N LYS A 14 16.99 6.33 -14.33
CA LYS A 14 16.32 7.22 -15.30
C LYS A 14 15.23 6.51 -16.08
N GLU A 15 15.44 5.26 -16.47
CA GLU A 15 14.43 4.44 -17.16
C GLU A 15 13.26 4.11 -16.21
N LEU A 16 13.55 3.76 -14.95
CA LEU A 16 12.52 3.59 -13.92
C LEU A 16 11.71 4.87 -13.70
N GLN A 17 12.38 6.02 -13.60
CA GLN A 17 11.70 7.32 -13.49
C GLN A 17 10.78 7.56 -14.69
N LYS A 18 11.25 7.26 -15.90
CA LYS A 18 10.44 7.40 -17.13
C LYS A 18 9.22 6.49 -17.11
N LYS A 19 9.38 5.23 -16.71
CA LYS A 19 8.28 4.27 -16.54
C LYS A 19 7.28 4.70 -15.47
N LEU A 20 7.76 5.21 -14.34
CA LEU A 20 6.91 5.74 -13.28
C LEU A 20 6.11 6.97 -13.75
N SER A 21 6.75 7.90 -14.46
CA SER A 21 6.05 9.05 -15.06
C SER A 21 4.96 8.62 -16.04
N LEU A 22 5.23 7.61 -16.89
CA LEU A 22 4.23 7.05 -17.78
C LEU A 22 3.08 6.39 -17.02
N LEU A 23 3.38 5.68 -15.94
CA LEU A 23 2.36 5.06 -15.09
C LEU A 23 1.49 6.12 -14.39
N VAL A 24 2.10 7.18 -13.85
CA VAL A 24 1.38 8.30 -13.22
C VAL A 24 0.47 8.98 -14.24
N ALA A 25 0.96 9.25 -15.45
CA ALA A 25 0.14 9.82 -16.52
C ALA A 25 -1.04 8.89 -16.90
N SER A 26 -0.81 7.58 -16.93
CA SER A 26 -1.86 6.58 -17.17
C SER A 26 -2.93 6.59 -16.07
N ILE A 27 -2.52 6.68 -14.80
CA ILE A 27 -3.43 6.77 -13.65
C ILE A 27 -4.25 8.06 -13.69
N GLN A 28 -3.62 9.20 -14.00
CA GLN A 28 -4.31 10.49 -14.11
C GLN A 28 -5.34 10.52 -15.25
N ASN A 29 -5.02 9.89 -16.39
CA ASN A 29 -5.96 9.76 -17.51
C ASN A 29 -7.03 8.68 -17.28
N ASN A 30 -6.99 7.94 -16.18
CA ASN A 30 -7.99 6.93 -15.88
C ASN A 30 -9.32 7.59 -15.50
N SER A 31 -10.39 7.22 -16.21
CA SER A 31 -11.73 7.78 -15.99
C SER A 31 -12.25 7.60 -14.56
N LYS A 32 -11.87 6.54 -13.86
CA LYS A 32 -12.27 6.30 -12.47
C LYS A 32 -11.58 7.26 -11.50
N VAL A 33 -10.31 7.56 -11.73
CA VAL A 33 -9.54 8.53 -10.92
C VAL A 33 -10.07 9.94 -11.14
N VAL A 34 -10.36 10.30 -12.39
CA VAL A 34 -10.98 11.58 -12.74
C VAL A 34 -12.38 11.71 -12.11
N ALA A 35 -13.19 10.66 -12.14
CA ALA A 35 -14.51 10.64 -11.50
C ALA A 35 -14.40 10.78 -9.98
N PHE A 36 -13.42 10.13 -9.36
CA PHE A 36 -13.15 10.24 -7.92
C PHE A 36 -12.71 11.65 -7.52
N MET A 37 -11.79 12.28 -8.27
CA MET A 37 -11.37 13.66 -8.02
C MET A 37 -12.52 14.67 -8.18
N LYS A 38 -13.47 14.40 -9.09
CA LYS A 38 -14.67 15.22 -9.27
C LYS A 38 -15.74 15.02 -8.18
N SER A 39 -15.66 13.95 -7.41
CA SER A 39 -16.57 13.67 -6.31
C SER A 39 -16.45 14.71 -5.18
N PRO A 40 -17.45 14.83 -4.29
CA PRO A 40 -17.39 15.76 -3.16
C PRO A 40 -16.16 15.53 -2.27
N VAL A 41 -15.80 14.25 -2.05
CA VAL A 41 -14.68 13.83 -1.21
C VAL A 41 -13.34 14.19 -1.87
N GLY A 42 -13.23 13.94 -3.18
CA GLY A 42 -12.04 14.28 -3.97
C GLY A 42 -11.80 15.78 -4.05
N ARG A 43 -12.86 16.56 -4.30
CA ARG A 43 -12.80 18.03 -4.35
C ARG A 43 -12.51 18.65 -2.97
N TYR A 44 -12.98 18.02 -1.89
CA TYR A 44 -12.68 18.46 -0.53
C TYR A 44 -11.21 18.22 -0.17
N LEU A 45 -10.65 17.06 -0.53
CA LEU A 45 -9.22 16.77 -0.38
C LEU A 45 -8.35 17.69 -1.23
N ASP A 46 -8.74 17.94 -2.49
CA ASP A 46 -8.01 18.82 -3.41
C ASP A 46 -7.98 20.27 -2.92
N ARG A 47 -9.11 20.77 -2.39
CA ARG A 47 -9.21 22.14 -1.84
C ARG A 47 -8.48 22.32 -0.50
N HIS A 48 -8.23 21.24 0.23
CA HIS A 48 -7.59 21.27 1.55
C HIS A 48 -6.37 20.34 1.60
N PRO A 49 -5.19 20.80 1.13
CA PRO A 49 -3.98 19.97 1.07
C PRO A 49 -3.55 19.43 2.44
N PHE A 50 -3.83 20.16 3.52
CA PHE A 50 -3.57 19.69 4.88
C PHE A 50 -4.46 18.50 5.26
N MET A 51 -5.76 18.52 4.92
CA MET A 51 -6.66 17.39 5.18
C MET A 51 -6.27 16.16 4.36
N ALA A 52 -5.89 16.34 3.10
CA ALA A 52 -5.36 15.25 2.28
C ALA A 52 -4.11 14.62 2.90
N LEU A 53 -3.18 15.46 3.39
CA LEU A 53 -1.98 15.00 4.07
C LEU A 53 -2.31 14.26 5.38
N THR A 54 -3.24 14.78 6.19
CA THR A 54 -3.67 14.14 7.43
C THR A 54 -4.30 12.77 7.17
N VAL A 55 -5.18 12.65 6.17
CA VAL A 55 -5.80 11.37 5.80
C VAL A 55 -4.73 10.39 5.31
N LEU A 56 -3.79 10.84 4.47
CA LEU A 56 -2.69 10.00 4.00
C LEU A 56 -1.84 9.48 5.17
N LEU A 57 -1.46 10.38 6.09
CA LEU A 57 -0.65 10.02 7.25
C LEU A 57 -1.42 9.08 8.17
N PHE A 58 -2.71 9.30 8.38
CA PHE A 58 -3.57 8.42 9.18
C PHE A 58 -3.63 7.02 8.57
N ILE A 59 -3.86 6.89 7.26
CA ILE A 59 -3.88 5.60 6.57
C ILE A 59 -2.51 4.91 6.71
N ALA A 60 -1.42 5.62 6.43
CA ALA A 60 -0.07 5.07 6.52
C ALA A 60 0.28 4.62 7.94
N MET A 61 -0.07 5.43 8.94
CA MET A 61 0.23 5.16 10.35
C MET A 61 -0.71 4.10 10.96
N SER A 62 -1.94 3.98 10.46
CA SER A 62 -2.90 2.95 10.89
C SER A 62 -2.63 1.57 10.26
N ALA A 63 -1.94 1.51 9.12
CA ALA A 63 -1.64 0.25 8.44
C ALA A 63 -0.87 -0.73 9.34
N VAL A 64 0.07 -0.23 10.16
CA VAL A 64 0.86 -1.04 11.10
C VAL A 64 -0.01 -1.66 12.20
N PRO A 65 -0.75 -0.89 13.03
CA PRO A 65 -1.59 -1.46 14.09
C PRO A 65 -2.73 -2.32 13.51
N VAL A 66 -3.35 -1.92 12.40
CA VAL A 66 -4.43 -2.71 11.77
C VAL A 66 -3.87 -4.03 11.22
N GLY A 67 -2.72 -3.99 10.55
CA GLY A 67 -2.07 -5.19 10.03
C GLY A 67 -1.66 -6.15 11.15
N PHE A 68 -1.09 -5.63 12.23
CA PHE A 68 -0.72 -6.43 13.40
C PHE A 68 -1.95 -7.06 14.07
N PHE A 69 -3.04 -6.31 14.21
CA PHE A 69 -4.29 -6.83 14.74
C PHE A 69 -4.84 -7.97 13.89
N LEU A 70 -4.92 -7.80 12.56
CA LEU A 70 -5.39 -8.83 11.65
C LEU A 70 -4.50 -10.08 11.70
N LEU A 71 -3.18 -9.91 11.80
CA LEU A 71 -2.24 -11.01 11.92
C LEU A 71 -2.51 -11.84 13.18
N ILE A 72 -2.69 -11.20 14.34
CA ILE A 72 -3.03 -11.92 15.58
C ILE A 72 -4.36 -12.64 15.44
N VAL A 73 -5.40 -11.98 14.91
CA VAL A 73 -6.72 -12.60 14.72
C VAL A 73 -6.62 -13.87 13.88
N VAL A 74 -5.86 -13.84 12.78
CA VAL A 74 -5.66 -15.01 11.93
C VAL A 74 -4.91 -16.11 12.67
N LEU A 75 -3.82 -15.78 13.37
CA LEU A 75 -3.05 -16.75 14.16
C LEU A 75 -3.90 -17.40 15.26
N THR A 76 -4.66 -16.60 16.01
CA THR A 76 -5.54 -17.09 17.07
C THR A 76 -6.66 -17.96 16.50
N SER A 77 -7.25 -17.56 15.37
CA SER A 77 -8.27 -18.39 14.70
C SER A 77 -7.71 -19.72 14.23
N LEU A 78 -6.49 -19.74 13.69
CA LEU A 78 -5.83 -20.97 13.28
C LEU A 78 -5.50 -21.87 14.48
N ALA A 79 -4.97 -21.28 15.55
CA ALA A 79 -4.67 -21.99 16.78
C ALA A 79 -5.95 -22.56 17.43
N ALA A 80 -7.05 -21.82 17.42
CA ALA A 80 -8.34 -22.29 17.90
C ALA A 80 -8.87 -23.45 17.05
N LEU A 81 -8.77 -23.37 15.72
CA LEU A 81 -9.18 -24.45 14.82
C LEU A 81 -8.36 -25.73 15.06
N VAL A 82 -7.02 -25.61 15.13
CA VAL A 82 -6.14 -26.73 15.47
C VAL A 82 -6.45 -27.27 16.87
N GLY A 83 -6.71 -26.39 17.83
CA GLY A 83 -7.09 -26.75 19.19
C GLY A 83 -8.38 -27.57 19.24
N VAL A 84 -9.41 -27.17 18.49
CA VAL A 84 -10.66 -27.94 18.37
C VAL A 84 -10.41 -29.30 17.72
N ILE A 85 -9.64 -29.36 16.64
CA ILE A 85 -9.31 -30.64 15.96
C ILE A 85 -8.56 -31.59 16.90
N LEU A 86 -7.59 -31.07 17.67
CA LEU A 86 -6.85 -31.88 18.66
C LEU A 86 -7.77 -32.35 19.80
N LEU A 87 -8.65 -31.48 20.30
CA LEU A 87 -9.58 -31.84 21.37
C LEU A 87 -10.55 -32.94 20.90
N GLU A 88 -11.22 -32.75 19.76
CA GLU A 88 -12.09 -33.75 19.14
C GLU A 88 -11.33 -35.06 18.87
N GLY A 89 -10.10 -35.00 18.33
CA GLY A 89 -9.31 -36.20 18.05
C GLY A 89 -8.70 -36.92 19.26
N ILE A 90 -8.63 -36.28 20.44
CA ILE A 90 -8.19 -36.90 21.70
C ILE A 90 -9.39 -37.45 22.49
N LEU A 91 -10.57 -36.83 22.37
CA LEU A 91 -11.80 -37.25 23.03
C LEU A 91 -12.52 -38.42 22.34
N LEU A 92 -12.16 -38.72 21.08
CA LEU A 92 -12.64 -39.86 20.30
C LEU A 92 -11.70 -41.07 20.44
#